data_AF-A0A7S2AC64-F1
#
_entry.id   AF-A0A7S2AC64-F1
#
_cell.length_a   1.000
_cell.length_b   1.000
_cell.length_c   1.000
_cell.angle_alpha   90.00
_cell.angle_beta   90.00
_cell.angle_gamma   90.00
#
_symmetry.space_group_name_H-M   'P 1'
#
loop_
_entity.id
_entity.type
_entity.pdbx_description
1 polymer ?
#
loop_
_entity_poly.entity_id
_entity_poly.type
_entity_poly.pdbx_seq_one_letter_code
_entity_poly.pdbx_strand_id
1 'polypeptide(L)'
;AVACSLPQRPQAESALAIGVDTIIGPTGFMRPSWAGLLSMRGRCFVFDHTADGYIRGEGVGGLYLNPLLHEVDNQFVMDDKLPTLAIASGTYANNSGKTASLSAPSGAMEQELIAGCVRRAEISPLDIEFVDPHCVGSILSDAVEVTALVRSYRLNGGGGEEMMGLGSVKTLFGNCKPASGILALCKQMVAGCFGQMLATSHLMRVNPHMLIDDVPAMFATDHTPNRMNSSFSAVTAKGIGGSNVHAIIW
;
A
#
# COMPACT_ATOMS: atom_id res chain seq x y z
N ALA A 1 -11.45 -0.18 8.64
CA ALA A 1 -11.20 0.11 7.22
C ALA A 1 -12.43 -0.34 6.46
N VAL A 2 -13.13 0.58 5.82
CA VAL A 2 -14.17 0.21 4.85
C VAL A 2 -13.41 0.01 3.55
N ALA A 3 -13.30 -1.22 3.09
CA ALA A 3 -12.94 -1.43 1.69
C ALA A 3 -14.04 -0.78 0.86
N CYS A 4 -13.69 0.00 -0.16
CA CYS A 4 -14.65 0.40 -1.17
C CYS A 4 -15.06 -0.88 -1.93
N SER A 5 -15.96 -1.67 -1.33
CA SER A 5 -16.74 -2.63 -2.09
C SER A 5 -17.56 -1.79 -3.03
N LEU A 6 -17.08 -1.60 -4.26
CA LEU A 6 -17.93 -1.15 -5.35
C LEU A 6 -18.98 -2.26 -5.51
N PRO A 7 -20.22 -2.06 -5.05
CA PRO A 7 -21.26 -3.00 -5.37
C PRO A 7 -21.52 -2.80 -6.87
N GLN A 8 -22.00 -3.83 -7.57
CA GLN A 8 -22.52 -3.70 -8.94
C GLN A 8 -23.67 -2.66 -9.04
N ARG A 9 -24.11 -2.10 -7.91
CA ARG A 9 -24.93 -0.88 -7.82
C ARG A 9 -24.26 0.11 -6.87
N PRO A 10 -23.98 1.36 -7.28
CA PRO A 10 -23.48 2.38 -6.37
C PRO A 10 -24.48 2.58 -5.23
N GLN A 11 -24.06 2.34 -3.98
CA GLN A 11 -24.87 2.66 -2.80
C GLN A 11 -24.95 4.18 -2.56
N ALA A 12 -24.03 4.94 -3.17
CA ALA A 12 -23.97 6.40 -3.15
C ALA A 12 -23.45 6.90 -4.51
N GLU A 13 -23.97 8.04 -4.97
CA GLU A 13 -23.54 8.71 -6.21
C GLU A 13 -22.12 9.27 -6.11
N SER A 14 -21.67 9.56 -4.88
CA SER A 14 -20.32 9.99 -4.57
C SER A 14 -19.96 9.64 -3.12
N ALA A 15 -18.67 9.58 -2.81
CA ALA A 15 -18.19 9.35 -1.46
C ALA A 15 -16.95 10.18 -1.15
N LEU A 16 -16.81 10.58 0.12
CA LEU A 16 -15.60 11.21 0.64
C LEU A 16 -14.90 10.24 1.59
N ALA A 17 -13.76 9.71 1.18
CA ALA A 17 -12.92 8.85 2.00
C ALA A 17 -11.84 9.69 2.70
N ILE A 18 -11.75 9.62 4.03
CA ILE A 18 -10.83 10.45 4.83
C ILE A 18 -10.01 9.56 5.77
N GLY A 19 -8.73 9.91 5.94
CA GLY A 19 -7.88 9.38 7.01
C GLY A 19 -7.24 10.52 7.78
N VAL A 20 -7.26 10.44 9.11
CA VAL A 20 -6.68 11.46 10.01
C VAL A 20 -5.98 10.81 11.20
N ASP A 21 -4.75 11.23 11.48
CA ASP A 21 -4.04 10.96 12.74
C ASP A 21 -3.38 12.23 13.24
N THR A 22 -3.54 12.49 14.54
CA THR A 22 -2.93 13.62 15.25
C THR A 22 -2.48 13.15 16.64
N ILE A 23 -1.31 13.58 17.06
CA ILE A 23 -0.65 13.26 18.32
C ILE A 23 -0.86 14.43 19.28
N ILE A 24 -1.99 14.38 19.99
CA ILE A 24 -2.38 15.45 20.92
C ILE A 24 -1.54 15.44 22.22
N GLY A 25 -0.92 14.30 22.56
CA GLY A 25 -0.14 14.19 23.79
C GLY A 25 0.82 13.00 23.83
N PRO A 26 1.65 12.91 24.88
CA PRO A 26 2.76 11.94 24.96
C PRO A 26 2.29 10.48 25.04
N THR A 27 1.04 10.24 25.44
CA THR A 27 0.44 8.89 25.52
C THR A 27 0.50 8.15 24.17
N GLY A 28 0.49 8.89 23.06
CA GLY A 28 0.66 8.35 21.72
C GLY A 28 2.03 7.68 21.48
N PHE A 29 3.06 8.07 22.23
CA PHE A 29 4.39 7.48 22.17
C PHE A 29 4.62 6.43 23.26
N MET A 30 4.05 6.61 24.45
CA MET A 30 4.31 5.73 25.60
C MET A 30 3.97 4.27 25.33
N ARG A 31 2.77 3.97 24.83
CA ARG A 31 2.34 2.58 24.56
C ARG A 31 3.20 1.88 23.50
N PRO A 32 3.40 2.43 22.28
CA PRO A 32 4.26 1.78 21.30
C PRO A 32 5.73 1.74 21.73
N SER A 33 6.21 2.71 22.52
CA SER A 33 7.56 2.66 23.11
C SER A 33 7.70 1.47 24.06
N TRP A 34 6.73 1.27 24.96
CA TRP A 34 6.75 0.15 25.90
C TRP A 34 6.64 -1.21 25.21
N ALA A 35 5.92 -1.26 24.09
CA ALA A 35 5.81 -2.45 23.24
C ALA A 35 7.02 -2.66 22.31
N GLY A 36 8.05 -1.81 22.35
CA GLY A 36 9.24 -1.93 21.48
C GLY A 36 8.96 -1.72 20.00
N LEU A 37 7.92 -0.96 19.65
CA LEU A 37 7.51 -0.73 18.25
C LEU A 37 8.13 0.53 17.62
N LEU A 38 8.68 1.42 18.46
CA LEU A 38 9.26 2.67 18.00
C LEU A 38 10.74 2.51 17.66
N SER A 39 11.14 3.08 16.52
CA SER A 39 12.55 3.21 16.16
C SER A 39 13.28 4.11 17.18
N MET A 40 14.41 3.65 17.69
CA MET A 40 15.27 4.46 18.57
C MET A 40 15.95 5.61 17.82
N ARG A 41 16.01 5.50 16.50
CA ARG A 41 16.64 6.47 15.58
C ARG A 41 15.65 7.51 15.06
N GLY A 42 14.37 7.40 15.43
CA GLY A 42 13.35 8.41 15.13
C GLY A 42 12.98 8.52 13.64
N ARG A 43 13.16 7.45 12.86
CA ARG A 43 12.76 7.35 11.45
C ARG A 43 12.17 5.97 11.16
N CYS A 44 11.50 5.83 10.01
CA CYS A 44 11.10 4.51 9.51
C CYS A 44 12.15 4.04 8.50
N PHE A 45 12.98 3.07 8.88
CA PHE A 45 14.00 2.46 8.00
C PHE A 45 13.39 1.33 7.19
N VAL A 46 12.33 1.62 6.43
CA VAL A 46 11.58 0.62 5.66
C VAL A 46 12.50 -0.05 4.64
N PHE A 47 12.48 -1.38 4.59
CA PHE A 47 13.35 -2.23 3.75
C PHE A 47 14.84 -2.28 4.13
N ASP A 48 15.33 -1.40 4.99
CA ASP A 48 16.76 -1.36 5.31
C ASP A 48 17.15 -2.44 6.34
N HIS A 49 18.38 -2.93 6.27
CA HIS A 49 18.92 -3.89 7.23
C HIS A 49 18.98 -3.37 8.68
N THR A 50 18.91 -2.05 8.88
CA THR A 50 18.88 -1.39 10.20
C THR A 50 17.47 -1.12 10.74
N ALA A 51 16.43 -1.61 10.06
CA ALA A 51 15.03 -1.56 10.48
C ALA A 51 14.84 -1.96 11.96
N ASP A 52 14.38 -1.03 12.79
CA ASP A 52 14.20 -1.21 14.24
C ASP A 52 12.81 -0.78 14.75
N GLY A 53 11.87 -0.52 13.84
CA GLY A 53 10.53 -0.04 14.13
C GLY A 53 10.17 1.20 13.32
N TYR A 54 9.10 1.88 13.73
CA TYR A 54 8.62 3.11 13.08
C TYR A 54 8.74 4.33 14.00
N ILE A 55 8.73 5.52 13.41
CA ILE A 55 8.38 6.74 14.13
C ILE A 55 6.90 7.08 13.91
N ARG A 56 6.25 7.68 14.91
CA ARG A 56 4.90 8.23 14.75
C ARG A 56 4.92 9.39 13.77
N GLY A 57 3.95 9.42 12.87
CA GLY A 57 3.64 10.57 12.03
C GLY A 57 2.27 11.14 12.34
N GLU A 58 2.01 12.35 11.88
CA GLU A 58 0.68 12.95 11.83
C GLU A 58 0.29 13.15 10.37
N GLY A 59 -1.01 13.21 10.09
CA GLY A 59 -1.45 13.51 8.75
C GLY A 59 -2.96 13.46 8.60
N VAL A 60 -3.44 14.26 7.66
CA VAL A 60 -4.82 14.26 7.20
C VAL A 60 -4.82 14.20 5.69
N GLY A 61 -5.70 13.37 5.14
CA GLY A 61 -5.91 13.27 3.70
C GLY A 61 -7.33 12.84 3.41
N GLY A 62 -7.80 13.19 2.22
CA GLY A 62 -9.12 12.79 1.76
C GLY A 62 -9.16 12.61 0.24
N LEU A 63 -10.03 11.72 -0.21
CA LEU A 63 -10.31 11.46 -1.61
C LEU A 63 -11.80 11.56 -1.86
N TYR A 64 -12.15 12.32 -2.89
CA TYR A 64 -13.48 12.34 -3.44
C TYR A 64 -13.59 11.24 -4.50
N LEU A 65 -14.56 10.35 -4.33
CA LEU A 65 -14.74 9.16 -5.14
C LEU A 65 -16.09 9.25 -5.83
N ASN A 66 -16.08 9.19 -7.16
CA ASN A 66 -17.28 9.05 -7.98
C ASN A 66 -17.21 7.77 -8.80
N PRO A 67 -18.36 7.16 -9.14
CA PRO A 67 -18.41 6.17 -10.20
C PRO A 67 -17.79 6.74 -11.48
N LEU A 68 -16.88 5.99 -12.09
CA LEU A 68 -16.26 6.39 -13.36
C LEU A 68 -17.30 6.40 -14.50
N LEU A 69 -18.18 5.40 -14.48
CA LEU A 69 -19.22 5.19 -15.47
C LEU A 69 -20.60 5.33 -14.83
N HIS A 70 -21.47 6.04 -15.52
CA HIS A 70 -22.88 6.18 -15.20
C HIS A 70 -23.72 5.48 -16.25
N GLU A 71 -24.75 4.76 -15.82
CA GLU A 71 -25.71 4.17 -16.74
C GLU A 71 -26.78 5.21 -17.11
N VAL A 72 -26.83 5.58 -18.39
CA VAL A 72 -27.82 6.49 -18.97
C VAL A 72 -28.40 5.81 -20.21
N ASP A 73 -29.73 5.64 -20.26
CA ASP A 73 -30.43 4.98 -21.38
C ASP A 73 -29.86 3.60 -21.76
N ASN A 74 -29.55 2.77 -20.75
CA ASN A 74 -28.90 1.45 -20.89
C ASN A 74 -27.49 1.50 -21.55
N GLN A 75 -26.79 2.65 -21.48
CA GLN A 75 -25.41 2.81 -21.93
C GLN A 75 -24.54 3.35 -20.80
N PHE A 76 -23.29 2.88 -20.72
CA PHE A 76 -22.32 3.42 -19.78
C PHE A 76 -21.62 4.63 -20.39
N VAL A 77 -21.73 5.78 -19.71
CA VAL A 77 -21.12 7.04 -20.12
C VAL A 77 -20.19 7.52 -19.01
N MET A 78 -19.02 8.03 -19.38
CA MET A 78 -18.10 8.70 -18.46
C MET A 78 -18.69 10.04 -18.00
N ASP A 79 -18.59 10.36 -16.71
CA ASP A 79 -18.89 11.72 -16.23
C ASP A 79 -17.64 12.60 -16.31
N ASP A 80 -17.52 13.37 -17.38
CA ASP A 80 -16.37 14.25 -17.63
C ASP A 80 -16.47 15.61 -16.91
N LYS A 81 -17.39 15.78 -15.94
CA LYS A 81 -17.56 17.07 -15.22
C LYS A 81 -16.40 17.42 -14.28
N LEU A 82 -15.67 16.43 -13.77
CA LEU A 82 -14.56 16.61 -12.85
C LEU A 82 -13.30 15.95 -13.39
N PRO A 83 -12.11 16.52 -13.14
CA PRO A 83 -10.86 15.91 -13.56
C PRO A 83 -10.62 14.61 -12.78
N THR A 84 -10.44 13.50 -13.50
CA THR A 84 -10.06 12.21 -12.93
C THR A 84 -8.56 12.17 -12.68
N LEU A 85 -8.16 12.00 -11.42
CA LEU A 85 -6.74 11.87 -11.04
C LEU A 85 -6.23 10.43 -11.14
N ALA A 86 -7.08 9.46 -10.79
CA ALA A 86 -6.80 8.03 -10.85
C ALA A 86 -8.11 7.24 -10.78
N ILE A 87 -8.05 5.98 -11.17
CA ILE A 87 -9.17 5.03 -11.10
C ILE A 87 -8.88 4.00 -10.02
N ALA A 88 -9.81 3.79 -9.09
CA ALA A 88 -9.72 2.69 -8.13
C ALA A 88 -10.16 1.38 -8.80
N SER A 89 -9.23 0.67 -9.43
CA SER A 89 -9.51 -0.55 -10.20
C SER A 89 -10.00 -1.70 -9.32
N GLY A 90 -9.50 -1.81 -8.09
CA GLY A 90 -9.99 -2.84 -7.17
C GLY A 90 -9.56 -2.59 -5.73
N THR A 91 -10.40 -2.99 -4.78
CA THR A 91 -10.02 -3.06 -3.36
C THR A 91 -10.46 -4.38 -2.76
N TYR A 92 -9.64 -4.92 -1.87
CA TYR A 92 -9.94 -6.14 -1.14
C TYR A 92 -9.47 -6.05 0.30
N ALA A 93 -10.23 -6.66 1.20
CA ALA A 93 -9.93 -6.66 2.62
C ALA A 93 -10.12 -8.06 3.20
N ASN A 94 -9.23 -8.42 4.11
CA ASN A 94 -9.28 -9.69 4.84
C ASN A 94 -8.83 -9.50 6.30
N ASN A 95 -8.66 -10.62 7.01
CA ASN A 95 -8.10 -10.61 8.36
C ASN A 95 -7.02 -11.68 8.50
N SER A 96 -5.93 -11.37 9.20
CA SER A 96 -4.81 -12.28 9.44
C SER A 96 -5.19 -13.53 10.24
N GLY A 97 -6.33 -13.52 10.94
CA GLY A 97 -6.86 -14.67 11.67
C GLY A 97 -5.99 -15.04 12.87
N LYS A 98 -5.88 -16.35 13.13
CA LYS A 98 -5.06 -16.88 14.21
C LYS A 98 -3.59 -16.95 13.78
N THR A 99 -2.77 -16.06 14.32
CA THR A 99 -1.32 -16.01 14.13
C THR A 99 -0.58 -16.27 15.45
N ALA A 100 0.76 -16.34 15.41
CA ALA A 100 1.59 -16.64 16.59
C ALA A 100 1.46 -15.60 17.71
N SER A 101 1.15 -14.37 17.36
CA SER A 101 0.79 -13.28 18.28
C SER A 101 -0.14 -12.32 17.57
N LEU A 102 -0.87 -11.47 18.30
CA LEU A 102 -1.84 -10.53 17.72
C LEU A 102 -1.28 -9.69 16.56
N SER A 103 0.01 -9.34 16.62
CA SER A 103 0.71 -8.53 15.62
C SER A 103 1.65 -9.34 14.70
N ALA A 104 1.68 -10.67 14.82
CA ALA A 104 2.52 -11.50 13.97
C ALA A 104 2.01 -11.45 12.51
N PRO A 105 2.91 -11.25 11.52
CA PRO A 105 2.54 -11.23 10.12
C PRO A 105 2.11 -12.63 9.64
N SER A 106 1.30 -12.68 8.57
CA SER A 106 0.86 -13.92 7.93
C SER A 106 1.01 -13.80 6.41
N GLY A 107 2.08 -14.38 5.87
CA GLY A 107 2.36 -14.34 4.44
C GLY A 107 1.27 -15.02 3.59
N ALA A 108 0.56 -16.01 4.14
CA ALA A 108 -0.57 -16.65 3.45
C ALA A 108 -1.76 -15.69 3.32
N MET A 109 -2.09 -14.96 4.39
CA MET A 109 -3.17 -13.97 4.36
C MET A 109 -2.78 -12.74 3.54
N GLU A 110 -1.50 -12.37 3.47
CA GLU A 110 -1.03 -11.33 2.55
C GLU A 110 -1.18 -11.76 1.09
N GLN A 111 -0.82 -13.00 0.75
CA GLN A 111 -1.02 -13.51 -0.61
C GLN A 111 -2.50 -13.58 -1.00
N GLU A 112 -3.37 -14.04 -0.08
CA GLU A 112 -4.83 -14.07 -0.30
C GLU A 112 -5.40 -12.67 -0.49
N LEU A 113 -4.94 -11.70 0.30
CA LEU A 113 -5.34 -10.29 0.18
C LEU A 113 -5.04 -9.75 -1.22
N ILE A 114 -3.82 -9.97 -1.70
CA ILE A 114 -3.36 -9.50 -3.01
C ILE A 114 -4.12 -10.21 -4.13
N ALA A 115 -4.23 -11.54 -4.07
CA ALA A 115 -4.94 -12.33 -5.07
C ALA A 115 -6.44 -11.99 -5.14
N GLY A 116 -7.07 -11.67 -4.00
CA GLY A 116 -8.44 -11.17 -3.95
C GLY A 116 -8.59 -9.80 -4.62
N CYS A 117 -7.62 -8.90 -4.43
CA CYS A 117 -7.63 -7.58 -5.03
C CYS A 117 -7.41 -7.62 -6.55
N VAL A 118 -6.43 -8.40 -7.01
CA VAL A 118 -6.16 -8.58 -8.45
C VAL A 118 -7.37 -9.16 -9.17
N ARG A 119 -8.02 -10.18 -8.59
CA ARG A 119 -9.27 -10.74 -9.15
C ARG A 119 -10.39 -9.72 -9.24
N ARG A 120 -10.52 -8.82 -8.25
CA ARG A 120 -11.54 -7.75 -8.28
C ARG A 120 -11.22 -6.64 -9.27
N ALA A 121 -9.94 -6.40 -9.53
CA ALA A 121 -9.48 -5.43 -10.52
C ALA A 121 -9.54 -5.98 -11.95
N GLU A 122 -9.70 -7.29 -12.12
CA GLU A 122 -9.73 -7.98 -13.43
C GLU A 122 -8.47 -7.71 -14.28
N ILE A 123 -7.31 -7.58 -13.62
CA ILE A 123 -6.00 -7.35 -14.27
C ILE A 123 -5.07 -8.56 -14.11
N SER A 124 -3.98 -8.57 -14.88
CA SER A 124 -2.86 -9.47 -14.63
C SER A 124 -2.06 -8.98 -13.41
N PRO A 125 -1.55 -9.89 -12.55
CA PRO A 125 -0.59 -9.52 -11.51
C PRO A 125 0.67 -8.81 -12.07
N LEU A 126 1.03 -9.09 -13.33
CA LEU A 126 2.17 -8.45 -14.01
C LEU A 126 1.90 -6.99 -14.38
N ASP A 127 0.63 -6.56 -14.42
CA ASP A 127 0.27 -5.17 -14.74
C ASP A 127 0.61 -4.21 -13.58
N ILE A 128 0.80 -4.74 -12.35
CA ILE A 128 1.24 -3.94 -11.21
C ILE A 128 2.71 -3.58 -11.37
N GLU A 129 2.96 -2.27 -11.43
CA GLU A 129 4.30 -1.73 -11.58
C GLU A 129 4.88 -1.30 -10.23
N PHE A 130 4.07 -0.65 -9.39
CA PHE A 130 4.52 -0.07 -8.13
C PHE A 130 3.63 -0.47 -6.96
N VAL A 131 4.25 -0.71 -5.81
CA VAL A 131 3.52 -0.97 -4.55
C VAL A 131 4.07 -0.11 -3.42
N ASP A 132 3.15 0.54 -2.69
CA ASP A 132 3.41 1.06 -1.33
C ASP A 132 2.90 0.06 -0.29
N PRO A 133 3.78 -0.82 0.24
CA PRO A 133 3.37 -1.81 1.21
C PRO A 133 3.10 -1.16 2.58
N HIS A 134 2.48 -1.94 3.47
CA HIS A 134 2.26 -1.47 4.83
C HIS A 134 3.57 -1.32 5.62
N CYS A 135 4.61 -2.07 5.26
CA CYS A 135 5.94 -2.12 5.88
C CYS A 135 6.27 -0.92 6.78
N VAL A 136 6.62 -1.23 8.02
CA VAL A 136 6.76 -0.25 9.11
C VAL A 136 8.22 -0.03 9.49
N GLY A 137 9.19 -0.64 8.82
CA GLY A 137 10.59 -0.60 9.21
C GLY A 137 10.93 -1.66 10.25
N SER A 138 10.34 -2.85 10.14
CA SER A 138 10.64 -4.02 10.98
C SER A 138 11.32 -5.11 10.15
N ILE A 139 12.47 -5.63 10.59
CA ILE A 139 13.25 -6.64 9.85
C ILE A 139 12.38 -7.84 9.43
N LEU A 140 11.64 -8.44 10.37
CA LEU A 140 10.86 -9.64 10.09
C LEU A 140 9.57 -9.31 9.34
N SER A 141 8.81 -8.32 9.80
CA SER A 141 7.48 -8.02 9.24
C SER A 141 7.58 -7.51 7.82
N ASP A 142 8.55 -6.64 7.54
CA ASP A 142 8.74 -6.11 6.20
C ASP A 142 9.19 -7.24 5.26
N ALA A 143 10.06 -8.16 5.72
CA ALA A 143 10.53 -9.29 4.91
C ALA A 143 9.38 -10.24 4.52
N VAL A 144 8.48 -10.57 5.46
CA VAL A 144 7.31 -11.41 5.19
C VAL A 144 6.39 -10.75 4.15
N GLU A 145 6.13 -9.45 4.30
CA GLU A 145 5.24 -8.71 3.40
C GLU A 145 5.82 -8.57 1.99
N VAL A 146 7.09 -8.22 1.87
CA VAL A 146 7.79 -8.12 0.57
C VAL A 146 7.82 -9.48 -0.13
N THR A 147 8.10 -10.55 0.59
CA THR A 147 8.10 -11.91 0.04
C THR A 147 6.70 -12.31 -0.46
N ALA A 148 5.65 -11.98 0.30
CA ALA A 148 4.27 -12.25 -0.09
C ALA A 148 3.87 -11.47 -1.35
N LEU A 149 4.25 -10.19 -1.44
CA LEU A 149 4.03 -9.34 -2.60
C LEU A 149 4.66 -9.91 -3.87
N VAL A 150 5.94 -10.27 -3.79
CA VAL A 150 6.70 -10.79 -4.94
C VAL A 150 6.15 -12.13 -5.38
N ARG A 151 5.80 -13.02 -4.44
CA ARG A 151 5.16 -14.29 -4.76
C ARG A 151 3.83 -14.10 -5.49
N SER A 152 2.99 -13.18 -5.01
CA SER A 152 1.70 -12.92 -5.63
C SER A 152 1.79 -12.24 -7.00
N TYR A 153 2.72 -11.29 -7.17
CA TYR A 153 2.78 -10.47 -8.38
C TYR A 153 3.68 -10.99 -9.47
N ARG A 154 4.79 -11.65 -9.13
CA ARG A 154 5.81 -12.03 -10.11
C ARG A 154 5.98 -13.54 -10.26
N LEU A 155 6.13 -14.25 -9.15
CA LEU A 155 6.40 -15.69 -9.20
C LEU A 155 5.15 -16.49 -9.62
N ASN A 156 3.99 -16.21 -9.02
CA ASN A 156 2.74 -16.86 -9.42
C ASN A 156 2.17 -16.32 -10.75
N GLY A 157 2.63 -15.14 -11.19
CA GLY A 157 2.19 -14.49 -12.42
C GLY A 157 2.92 -14.95 -13.69
N GLY A 158 3.96 -15.79 -13.58
CA GLY A 158 4.72 -16.33 -14.71
C GLY A 158 5.70 -15.36 -15.38
N GLY A 159 5.87 -14.14 -14.85
CA GLY A 159 6.75 -13.10 -15.40
C GLY A 159 8.08 -12.98 -14.67
N GLY A 160 8.73 -14.12 -14.37
CA GLY A 160 9.81 -14.27 -13.39
C GLY A 160 11.04 -13.34 -13.46
N GLU A 161 11.12 -12.45 -14.44
CA GLU A 161 12.20 -11.45 -14.58
C GLU A 161 11.72 -9.99 -14.52
N GLU A 162 10.42 -9.71 -14.66
CA GLU A 162 9.93 -8.32 -14.63
C GLU A 162 9.96 -7.79 -13.20
N MET A 163 10.76 -6.75 -12.93
CA MET A 163 10.83 -6.17 -11.59
C MET A 163 9.55 -5.40 -11.23
N MET A 164 9.19 -5.40 -9.95
CA MET A 164 8.15 -4.55 -9.37
C MET A 164 8.78 -3.49 -8.47
N GLY A 165 8.43 -2.23 -8.63
CA GLY A 165 8.92 -1.17 -7.77
C GLY A 165 8.26 -1.20 -6.39
N LEU A 166 9.07 -1.11 -5.33
CA LEU A 166 8.64 -1.05 -3.93
C LEU A 166 9.11 0.25 -3.29
N GLY A 167 8.19 0.98 -2.67
CA GLY A 167 8.54 2.20 -1.96
C GLY A 167 7.57 2.54 -0.85
N SER A 168 7.97 3.33 0.16
CA SER A 168 7.09 3.56 1.32
C SER A 168 6.95 5.03 1.72
N VAL A 169 5.70 5.49 1.79
CA VAL A 169 5.33 6.82 2.30
C VAL A 169 5.77 7.05 3.74
N LYS A 170 5.92 5.99 4.54
CA LYS A 170 6.28 6.08 5.97
C LYS A 170 7.71 6.54 6.18
N THR A 171 8.57 6.44 5.16
CA THR A 171 9.92 6.99 5.20
C THR A 171 9.92 8.52 5.12
N LEU A 172 8.86 9.13 4.58
CA LEU A 172 8.71 10.57 4.42
C LEU A 172 7.95 11.20 5.60
N PHE A 173 6.84 10.59 6.01
CA PHE A 173 5.93 11.19 7.00
C PHE A 173 5.86 10.45 8.33
N GLY A 174 6.58 9.33 8.47
CA GLY A 174 6.39 8.42 9.59
C GLY A 174 5.14 7.55 9.45
N ASN A 175 4.85 6.75 10.47
CA ASN A 175 3.63 5.95 10.54
C ASN A 175 2.46 6.81 11.06
N CYS A 176 1.70 7.39 10.14
CA CYS A 176 0.51 8.20 10.41
C CYS A 176 -0.73 7.35 10.73
N LYS A 177 -0.56 6.11 11.22
CA LYS A 177 -1.62 5.26 11.77
C LYS A 177 -2.83 5.19 10.80
N PRO A 178 -4.09 5.55 11.15
CA PRO A 178 -5.21 5.42 10.21
C PRO A 178 -5.09 6.31 8.96
N ALA A 179 -4.27 7.37 8.97
CA ALA A 179 -4.00 8.20 7.80
C ALA A 179 -2.94 7.59 6.85
N SER A 180 -2.20 6.55 7.26
CA SER A 180 -1.11 6.01 6.42
C SER A 180 -1.59 5.53 5.04
N GLY A 181 -2.77 4.92 4.97
CA GLY A 181 -3.32 4.41 3.71
C GLY A 181 -3.70 5.54 2.74
N ILE A 182 -4.34 6.60 3.24
CA ILE A 182 -4.75 7.73 2.38
C ILE A 182 -3.53 8.51 1.88
N LEU A 183 -2.51 8.68 2.72
CA LEU A 183 -1.26 9.35 2.31
C LEU A 183 -0.48 8.52 1.28
N ALA A 184 -0.44 7.19 1.43
CA ALA A 184 0.16 6.30 0.44
C ALA A 184 -0.57 6.37 -0.91
N LEU A 185 -1.92 6.38 -0.90
CA LEU A 185 -2.71 6.57 -2.12
C LEU A 185 -2.41 7.93 -2.77
N CYS A 186 -2.40 9.02 -2.00
CA CYS A 186 -2.04 10.35 -2.51
C CYS A 186 -0.64 10.36 -3.13
N LYS A 187 0.34 9.72 -2.48
CA LYS A 187 1.70 9.57 -3.02
C LYS A 187 1.68 8.87 -4.38
N GLN A 188 0.95 7.76 -4.51
CA GLN A 188 0.87 6.98 -5.75
C GLN A 188 0.13 7.72 -6.87
N MET A 189 -0.93 8.46 -6.56
CA MET A 189 -1.62 9.29 -7.57
C MET A 189 -0.72 10.42 -8.08
N VAL A 190 -0.02 11.12 -7.18
CA VAL A 190 0.94 12.16 -7.58
C VAL A 190 2.08 11.56 -8.42
N ALA A 191 2.62 10.41 -7.99
CA ALA A 191 3.62 9.65 -8.75
C ALA A 191 3.15 9.32 -10.18
N GLY A 192 1.93 8.82 -10.32
CA GLY A 192 1.28 8.53 -11.60
C GLY A 192 1.11 9.76 -12.49
N CYS A 193 0.69 10.91 -11.94
CA CYS A 193 0.58 12.16 -12.71
C CYS A 193 1.92 12.63 -13.31
N PHE A 194 3.05 12.30 -12.67
CA PHE A 194 4.39 12.61 -13.17
C PHE A 194 5.04 11.46 -13.94
N GLY A 195 4.36 10.31 -14.10
CA GLY A 195 4.90 9.13 -14.77
C GLY A 195 6.18 8.60 -14.11
N GLN A 196 6.31 8.71 -12.78
CA GLN A 196 7.49 8.27 -12.05
C GLN A 196 7.12 7.71 -10.68
N MET A 197 7.87 6.71 -10.24
CA MET A 197 7.91 6.26 -8.85
C MET A 197 8.69 7.25 -7.98
N LEU A 198 8.14 7.56 -6.80
CA LEU A 198 8.83 8.40 -5.83
C LEU A 198 9.80 7.60 -4.96
N ALA A 199 10.97 8.19 -4.71
CA ALA A 199 12.03 7.61 -3.90
C ALA A 199 11.58 7.29 -2.47
N THR A 200 12.15 6.22 -1.92
CA THR A 200 12.05 5.82 -0.52
C THR A 200 13.28 6.29 0.22
N SER A 201 13.06 7.03 1.30
CA SER A 201 14.15 7.55 2.12
C SER A 201 14.72 6.50 3.07
N HIS A 202 15.95 6.72 3.52
CA HIS A 202 16.60 5.93 4.58
C HIS A 202 16.92 4.47 4.23
N LEU A 203 16.89 4.11 2.94
CA LEU A 203 17.34 2.81 2.46
C LEU A 203 18.79 2.91 1.97
N MET A 204 19.72 2.36 2.74
CA MET A 204 21.15 2.27 2.40
C MET A 204 21.52 0.86 1.94
N ARG A 205 20.98 -0.16 2.61
CA ARG A 205 21.21 -1.56 2.28
C ARG A 205 19.94 -2.35 2.57
N VAL A 206 19.44 -3.03 1.55
CA VAL A 206 18.24 -3.88 1.65
C VAL A 206 18.46 -4.97 2.71
N ASN A 207 17.44 -5.20 3.52
CA ASN A 207 17.37 -6.27 4.50
C ASN A 207 17.57 -7.63 3.79
N PRO A 208 18.59 -8.42 4.17
CA PRO A 208 18.92 -9.68 3.49
C PRO A 208 17.80 -10.72 3.54
N HIS A 209 16.89 -10.63 4.52
CA HIS A 209 15.73 -11.52 4.60
C HIS A 209 14.68 -11.26 3.50
N MET A 210 14.80 -10.15 2.76
CA MET A 210 13.98 -9.84 1.58
C MET A 210 14.60 -10.34 0.28
N LEU A 211 15.84 -10.81 0.28
CA LEU A 211 16.60 -11.17 -0.92
C LEU A 211 16.58 -12.69 -1.20
N ILE A 212 15.53 -13.38 -0.73
CA ILE A 212 15.40 -14.84 -0.89
C ILE A 212 14.78 -15.12 -2.27
N ASP A 213 15.44 -15.96 -3.08
CA ASP A 213 14.97 -16.45 -4.39
C ASP A 213 14.91 -15.38 -5.51
N ASP A 214 16.00 -14.64 -5.76
CA ASP A 214 16.14 -13.67 -6.88
C ASP A 214 14.92 -12.76 -7.05
N VAL A 215 14.48 -12.17 -5.93
CA VAL A 215 13.27 -11.34 -5.83
C VAL A 215 13.23 -10.29 -6.95
N PRO A 216 12.29 -10.40 -7.92
CA PRO A 216 12.09 -9.39 -8.95
C PRO A 216 11.41 -8.15 -8.37
N ALA A 217 12.07 -7.49 -7.42
CA ALA A 217 11.65 -6.25 -6.81
C ALA A 217 12.77 -5.22 -6.88
N MET A 218 12.42 -4.02 -7.35
CA MET A 218 13.27 -2.85 -7.35
C MET A 218 12.86 -1.97 -6.16
N PHE A 219 13.78 -1.75 -5.22
CA PHE A 219 13.54 -0.82 -4.12
C PHE A 219 13.94 0.59 -4.57
N ALA A 220 12.98 1.52 -4.68
CA ALA A 220 13.27 2.84 -5.23
C ALA A 220 14.04 3.72 -4.23
N THR A 221 15.35 3.84 -4.42
CA THR A 221 16.20 4.81 -3.71
C THR A 221 16.21 6.18 -4.37
N ASP A 222 15.81 6.24 -5.64
CA ASP A 222 15.71 7.45 -6.46
C ASP A 222 14.35 7.52 -7.14
N HIS A 223 14.06 8.67 -7.76
CA HIS A 223 12.90 8.81 -8.62
C HIS A 223 13.12 8.00 -9.90
N THR A 224 12.24 7.02 -10.14
CA THR A 224 12.38 6.12 -11.29
C THR A 224 11.19 6.31 -12.22
N PRO A 225 11.40 6.66 -13.50
CA PRO A 225 10.31 6.75 -14.48
C PRO A 225 9.53 5.44 -14.57
N ASN A 226 8.24 5.53 -14.82
CA ASN A 226 7.41 4.37 -15.07
C ASN A 226 7.88 3.71 -16.39
N ARG A 227 7.99 2.39 -16.38
CA ARG A 227 8.24 1.54 -17.54
C ARG A 227 7.09 1.66 -18.53
N MET A 228 5.86 1.78 -18.04
CA MET A 228 4.66 1.88 -18.87
C MET A 228 4.10 3.31 -18.84
N ASN A 229 3.57 3.78 -19.98
CA ASN A 229 2.89 5.08 -20.07
C ASN A 229 1.59 5.14 -19.25
N SER A 230 1.12 3.99 -18.79
CA SER A 230 -0.08 3.78 -18.01
C SER A 230 0.19 2.58 -17.11
N SER A 231 0.18 2.79 -15.79
CA SER A 231 0.73 1.84 -14.84
C SER A 231 -0.22 1.64 -13.67
N PHE A 232 -0.56 0.39 -13.36
CA PHE A 232 -1.25 0.11 -12.12
C PHE A 232 -0.27 0.20 -10.95
N SER A 233 -0.71 0.85 -9.89
CA SER A 233 0.00 0.88 -8.62
C SER A 233 -0.89 0.38 -7.50
N ALA A 234 -0.30 -0.09 -6.42
CA ALA A 234 -1.04 -0.64 -5.30
C ALA A 234 -0.58 -0.10 -3.95
N VAL A 235 -1.49 -0.14 -2.98
CA VAL A 235 -1.25 0.29 -1.60
C VAL A 235 -1.77 -0.77 -0.64
N THR A 236 -0.93 -1.17 0.32
CA THR A 236 -1.31 -2.07 1.41
C THR A 236 -1.40 -1.30 2.74
N ALA A 237 -2.51 -1.50 3.46
CA ALA A 237 -2.68 -0.99 4.82
C ALA A 237 -3.12 -2.11 5.76
N LYS A 238 -2.41 -2.25 6.89
CA LYS A 238 -2.70 -3.25 7.92
C LYS A 238 -2.96 -2.58 9.27
N GLY A 239 -3.95 -3.09 9.99
CA GLY A 239 -4.25 -2.73 11.37
C GLY A 239 -3.58 -3.71 12.33
N ILE A 240 -3.20 -3.22 13.52
CA ILE A 240 -2.59 -4.08 14.56
C ILE A 240 -3.49 -5.24 15.00
N GLY A 241 -4.81 -5.13 14.82
CA GLY A 241 -5.78 -6.20 15.08
C GLY A 241 -5.90 -7.23 13.95
N GLY A 242 -5.03 -7.18 12.94
CA GLY A 242 -4.99 -8.14 11.83
C GLY A 242 -5.92 -7.81 10.66
N SER A 243 -6.67 -6.71 10.68
CA SER A 243 -7.44 -6.26 9.51
C SER A 243 -6.51 -5.72 8.43
N ASN A 244 -6.55 -6.30 7.24
CA ASN A 244 -5.69 -5.89 6.12
C ASN A 244 -6.54 -5.42 4.96
N VAL A 245 -6.05 -4.42 4.23
CA VAL A 245 -6.66 -3.90 3.00
C VAL A 245 -5.57 -3.71 1.96
N HIS A 246 -5.90 -4.08 0.74
CA HIS A 246 -5.10 -3.80 -0.43
C HIS A 246 -5.96 -3.10 -1.46
N ALA A 247 -5.41 -2.05 -2.08
CA ALA A 247 -6.08 -1.26 -3.10
C ALA A 247 -5.17 -1.14 -4.31
N ILE A 248 -5.74 -1.34 -5.50
CA ILE A 248 -5.10 -1.15 -6.79
C ILE A 248 -5.72 0.07 -7.43
N ILE A 249 -4.86 0.98 -7.91
CA ILE A 249 -5.23 2.18 -8.65
C ILE A 249 -4.52 2.21 -10.00
N TRP A 250 -5.14 2.88 -10.95
CA TRP A 250 -4.64 3.14 -12.29
C TRP A 250 -4.53 4.63 -12.53
#